data_AF-A0A7S3QCP0-F1
#
_entry.id   AF-A0A7S3QCP0-F1
#
_cell.length_a   1.000
_cell.length_b   1.000
_cell.length_c   1.000
_cell.angle_alpha   90.00
_cell.angle_beta   90.00
_cell.angle_gamma   90.00
#
_symmetry.space_group_name_H-M   'P 1'
#
loop_
_entity.id
_entity.type
_entity.pdbx_description
1 polymer ?
#
loop_
_entity_poly.entity_id
_entity_poly.type
_entity_poly.pdbx_seq_one_letter_code
_entity_poly.pdbx_strand_id
1 'polypeptide(L)'
;DVYLIEQLEKCQNPSRAVLTTYPPGYYLPNNIPEETRATILTPWKFDRKNILRQKGRVLERCIETKLSKSTGNDNIPCMLYAGGFNFSMSKILSICPYEELHHLFFGEEISMAVRLYTHGFDLYAPPQSVCYHLWSRNHRPIFQTDIGESSADDCNNEKYENLAVISRDRVFQQLLGNVDGFGTIRTASEFANALRVDFTKFIIEENAVDVGLDPTSFVASQTVEPSTSTSSSEVLETILGIVADNQASDKQF
;
A
#
# COMPACT_ATOMS: atom_id res chain seq x y z
N ASP A 1 -17.98 -3.50 -12.50
CA ASP A 1 -17.23 -2.23 -12.68
C ASP A 1 -18.12 -0.99 -12.59
N VAL A 2 -19.43 -1.07 -12.91
CA VAL A 2 -20.41 0.05 -12.77
C VAL A 2 -20.20 0.92 -11.53
N TYR A 3 -20.20 0.33 -10.33
CA TYR A 3 -19.94 1.08 -9.07
C TYR A 3 -18.60 1.83 -9.09
N LEU A 4 -17.52 1.22 -9.58
CA LEU A 4 -16.21 1.87 -9.62
C LEU A 4 -16.14 2.99 -10.66
N ILE A 5 -16.86 2.84 -11.78
CA ILE A 5 -17.00 3.89 -12.79
C ILE A 5 -17.74 5.09 -12.19
N GLU A 6 -18.88 4.85 -11.53
CA GLU A 6 -19.64 5.90 -10.83
C GLU A 6 -18.78 6.58 -9.75
N GLN A 7 -17.97 5.83 -9.00
CA GLN A 7 -17.05 6.41 -8.01
C GLN A 7 -15.97 7.27 -8.67
N LEU A 8 -15.36 6.82 -9.77
CA LEU A 8 -14.39 7.64 -10.52
C LEU A 8 -15.02 8.93 -11.05
N GLU A 9 -16.28 8.89 -11.51
CA GLU A 9 -16.99 10.06 -12.04
C GLU A 9 -17.25 11.15 -10.99
N LYS A 10 -17.26 10.78 -9.69
CA LYS A 10 -17.34 11.75 -8.58
C LYS A 10 -16.01 12.47 -8.31
N CYS A 11 -14.88 11.92 -8.76
CA CYS A 11 -13.58 12.56 -8.57
C CYS A 11 -13.50 13.86 -9.38
N GLN A 12 -12.72 14.83 -8.90
CA GLN A 12 -12.60 16.14 -9.54
C GLN A 12 -12.13 16.05 -11.01
N ASN A 13 -11.26 15.09 -11.31
CA ASN A 13 -10.84 14.77 -12.67
C ASN A 13 -10.81 13.25 -12.87
N PRO A 14 -11.91 12.64 -13.37
CA PRO A 14 -11.99 11.18 -13.54
C PRO A 14 -10.90 10.60 -14.45
N SER A 15 -10.42 11.39 -15.43
CA SER A 15 -9.34 10.97 -16.35
C SER A 15 -7.95 10.95 -15.70
N ARG A 16 -7.82 11.55 -14.51
CA ARG A 16 -6.60 11.64 -13.70
C ARG A 16 -6.84 11.15 -12.27
N ALA A 17 -7.86 10.35 -12.04
CA ALA A 17 -8.15 9.76 -10.74
C ALA A 17 -7.83 8.26 -10.73
N VAL A 18 -7.38 7.77 -9.58
CA VAL A 18 -7.17 6.34 -9.33
C VAL A 18 -7.85 5.98 -8.01
N LEU A 19 -8.79 5.05 -8.06
CA LEU A 19 -9.31 4.42 -6.85
C LEU A 19 -8.33 3.33 -6.42
N THR A 20 -7.90 3.30 -5.17
CA THR A 20 -6.91 2.33 -4.68
C THR A 20 -7.10 2.04 -3.19
N THR A 21 -6.89 0.79 -2.80
CA THR A 21 -7.03 0.34 -1.41
C THR A 21 -6.39 -1.03 -1.23
N TYR A 22 -6.02 -1.40 -0.01
CA TYR A 22 -5.84 -2.82 0.30
C TYR A 22 -7.21 -3.49 0.51
N PRO A 23 -7.52 -4.56 -0.23
CA PRO A 23 -8.74 -5.33 0.01
C PRO A 23 -8.74 -5.92 1.43
N PRO A 24 -9.89 -5.93 2.12
CA PRO A 24 -10.01 -6.61 3.40
C PRO A 24 -9.68 -8.09 3.27
N GLY A 25 -9.16 -8.67 4.35
CA GLY A 25 -8.86 -10.09 4.42
C GLY A 25 -10.11 -10.97 4.44
N TYR A 26 -10.06 -12.14 3.82
CA TYR A 26 -10.96 -13.25 4.15
C TYR A 26 -10.13 -14.48 4.54
N TYR A 27 -10.77 -15.43 5.21
CA TYR A 27 -10.14 -16.67 5.68
C TYR A 27 -10.77 -17.90 5.06
N LEU A 28 -9.99 -18.96 4.89
CA LEU A 28 -10.50 -20.25 4.42
C LEU A 28 -11.44 -20.88 5.46
N PRO A 29 -12.41 -21.71 5.02
CA PRO A 29 -12.71 -22.03 3.62
C PRO A 29 -13.51 -20.95 2.89
N ASN A 30 -14.26 -20.08 3.59
CA ASN A 30 -14.97 -18.93 3.02
C ASN A 30 -15.49 -17.97 4.12
N ASN A 31 -14.68 -17.73 5.15
CA ASN A 31 -15.01 -16.83 6.25
C ASN A 31 -14.69 -15.39 5.81
N ILE A 32 -15.71 -14.71 5.28
CA ILE A 32 -15.65 -13.33 4.78
C ILE A 32 -16.17 -12.39 5.87
N PRO A 33 -15.39 -11.38 6.30
CA PRO A 33 -15.86 -10.38 7.26
C PRO A 33 -17.02 -9.54 6.73
N GLU A 34 -17.87 -9.06 7.63
CA GLU A 34 -18.94 -8.09 7.30
C GLU A 34 -18.42 -6.67 7.01
N GLU A 35 -17.14 -6.41 7.29
CA GLU A 35 -16.52 -5.12 6.96
C GLU A 35 -16.51 -4.92 5.45
N THR A 36 -17.09 -3.82 5.02
CA THR A 36 -17.26 -3.45 3.61
C THR A 36 -16.63 -2.11 3.29
N ARG A 37 -16.17 -1.35 4.30
CA ARG A 37 -15.43 -0.11 4.09
C ARG A 37 -14.06 -0.39 3.51
N ALA A 38 -13.63 0.43 2.57
CA ALA A 38 -12.26 0.34 2.07
C ALA A 38 -11.26 0.81 3.12
N THR A 39 -10.02 0.34 2.98
CA THR A 39 -8.90 0.85 3.76
C THR A 39 -8.30 2.09 3.08
N ILE A 40 -7.91 3.07 3.89
CA ILE A 40 -7.00 4.14 3.48
C ILE A 40 -5.59 3.68 3.76
N LEU A 41 -4.70 3.84 2.78
CA LEU A 41 -3.30 3.50 2.92
C LEU A 41 -2.56 4.63 3.67
N THR A 42 -1.83 4.26 4.71
CA THR A 42 -1.02 5.20 5.51
C THR A 42 0.44 4.75 5.64
N PRO A 43 1.41 5.67 5.76
CA PRO A 43 2.78 5.34 6.12
C PRO A 43 2.82 4.56 7.44
N TRP A 44 3.68 3.55 7.53
CA TRP A 44 3.81 2.73 8.74
C TRP A 44 5.21 2.78 9.35
N LYS A 45 6.20 2.24 8.63
CA LYS A 45 7.59 2.14 9.10
C LYS A 45 8.55 2.02 7.92
N PHE A 46 9.81 2.33 8.13
CA PHE A 46 10.87 1.88 7.23
C PHE A 46 11.33 0.48 7.64
N ASP A 47 11.50 -0.43 6.69
CA ASP A 47 12.06 -1.74 6.96
C ASP A 47 13.61 -1.72 7.04
N ARG A 48 14.23 -2.88 7.25
CA ARG A 48 15.70 -3.00 7.38
C ARG A 48 16.45 -2.59 6.11
N LYS A 49 15.77 -2.54 4.96
CA LYS A 49 16.30 -2.09 3.67
C LYS A 49 15.94 -0.62 3.40
N ASN A 50 15.42 0.11 4.40
CA ASN A 50 14.97 1.50 4.32
C ASN A 50 13.85 1.75 3.30
N ILE A 51 13.02 0.74 3.03
CA ILE A 51 11.85 0.90 2.18
C ILE A 51 10.66 1.31 3.05
N LEU A 52 9.93 2.33 2.62
CA LEU A 52 8.71 2.74 3.31
C LEU A 52 7.65 1.64 3.16
N ARG A 53 7.24 1.08 4.29
CA ARG A 53 6.09 0.19 4.40
C ARG A 53 4.85 1.01 4.68
N GLN A 54 3.76 0.59 4.08
CA GLN A 54 2.43 1.15 4.26
C GLN A 54 1.48 0.11 4.83
N LYS A 55 0.43 0.57 5.51
CA LYS A 55 -0.66 -0.27 6.02
C LYS A 55 -2.00 0.31 5.60
N GLY A 56 -3.02 -0.54 5.49
CA GLY A 56 -4.39 -0.05 5.39
C GLY A 56 -4.84 0.47 6.75
N ARG A 57 -5.88 1.31 6.79
CA ARG A 57 -6.67 1.64 7.99
C ARG A 57 -8.11 1.92 7.60
N VAL A 58 -9.06 1.53 8.44
CA VAL A 58 -10.49 1.78 8.19
C VAL A 58 -10.92 3.01 8.99
N LEU A 59 -11.59 3.96 8.32
CA LEU A 59 -12.20 5.11 8.98
C LEU A 59 -13.45 4.73 9.74
N GLU A 60 -13.69 5.43 10.84
CA GLU A 60 -14.99 5.43 11.51
C GLU A 60 -16.08 5.98 10.59
N ARG A 61 -17.23 5.30 10.57
CA ARG A 61 -18.35 5.61 9.65
C ARG A 61 -18.86 7.05 9.82
N CYS A 62 -18.78 7.59 11.04
CA CYS A 62 -19.19 8.96 11.33
C CYS A 62 -18.27 10.00 10.67
N ILE A 63 -16.99 9.67 10.47
CA ILE A 63 -16.01 10.54 9.80
C ILE A 63 -16.20 10.47 8.29
N GLU A 64 -16.32 9.26 7.73
CA GLU A 64 -16.59 9.04 6.30
C GLU A 64 -17.81 9.82 5.83
N THR A 65 -18.90 9.77 6.61
CA THR A 65 -20.14 10.49 6.31
C THR A 65 -19.96 12.02 6.32
N LYS A 66 -19.08 12.56 7.18
CA LYS A 66 -18.82 14.01 7.26
C LYS A 66 -18.01 14.49 6.06
N LEU A 67 -17.00 13.72 5.64
CA LEU A 67 -16.15 14.04 4.49
C LEU A 67 -16.93 13.98 3.18
N SER A 68 -17.79 12.96 3.02
CA SER A 68 -18.65 12.78 1.84
C SER A 68 -19.64 13.93 1.62
N LYS A 69 -20.30 14.39 2.69
CA LYS A 69 -21.42 15.35 2.59
C LYS A 69 -21.01 16.74 2.13
N SER A 70 -19.75 17.13 2.26
CA SER A 70 -19.30 18.48 1.92
C SER A 70 -18.98 18.66 0.44
N THR A 71 -18.69 17.58 -0.30
CA THR A 71 -18.19 17.65 -1.68
C THR A 71 -19.05 16.88 -2.69
N GLY A 72 -19.95 15.99 -2.24
CA GLY A 72 -20.65 15.05 -3.11
C GLY A 72 -19.75 13.91 -3.63
N ASN A 73 -18.47 13.95 -3.29
CA ASN A 73 -17.49 12.90 -3.53
C ASN A 73 -17.17 12.21 -2.19
N ASP A 74 -17.64 10.98 -2.05
CA ASP A 74 -17.44 10.10 -0.91
C ASP A 74 -16.13 9.30 -0.99
N ASN A 75 -15.36 9.42 -2.07
CA ASN A 75 -14.01 8.86 -2.13
C ASN A 75 -13.05 9.68 -1.27
N ILE A 76 -12.25 9.00 -0.45
CA ILE A 76 -11.36 9.65 0.49
C ILE A 76 -9.99 9.86 -0.16
N PRO A 77 -9.50 11.11 -0.31
CA PRO A 77 -8.19 11.37 -0.88
C PRO A 77 -7.09 10.64 -0.10
N CYS A 78 -6.14 10.04 -0.83
CA CYS A 78 -4.97 9.40 -0.25
C CYS A 78 -3.73 9.69 -1.10
N MET A 79 -2.56 9.38 -0.55
CA MET A 79 -1.27 9.64 -1.20
C MET A 79 -0.57 8.35 -1.65
N LEU A 80 -0.99 7.21 -1.12
CA LEU A 80 -0.35 5.92 -1.35
C LEU A 80 -1.18 5.06 -2.31
N TYR A 81 -0.47 4.17 -3.00
CA TYR A 81 -1.02 3.31 -4.03
C TYR A 81 -0.91 1.85 -3.59
N ALA A 82 -1.95 1.05 -3.85
CA ALA A 82 -1.92 -0.40 -3.66
C ALA A 82 -1.90 -1.13 -5.01
N GLY A 83 -0.92 -2.01 -5.17
CA GLY A 83 -0.88 -2.98 -6.26
C GLY A 83 -1.97 -4.04 -6.10
N GLY A 84 -2.38 -4.34 -4.86
CA GLY A 84 -3.41 -5.34 -4.56
C GLY A 84 -4.80 -4.99 -5.10
N PHE A 85 -5.18 -3.71 -5.12
CA PHE A 85 -6.37 -3.22 -5.81
C PHE A 85 -6.22 -1.75 -6.22
N ASN A 86 -6.43 -1.50 -7.51
CA ASN A 86 -6.58 -0.17 -8.05
C ASN A 86 -7.49 -0.17 -9.30
N PHE A 87 -8.15 0.95 -9.55
CA PHE A 87 -9.07 1.14 -10.67
C PHE A 87 -8.95 2.56 -11.21
N SER A 88 -8.76 2.70 -12.52
CA SER A 88 -8.60 3.99 -13.19
C SER A 88 -8.89 3.87 -14.69
N MET A 89 -8.97 5.01 -15.37
CA MET A 89 -9.02 5.04 -16.84
C MET A 89 -7.69 4.53 -17.43
N SER A 90 -7.77 3.75 -18.51
CA SER A 90 -6.60 3.11 -19.16
C SER A 90 -5.51 4.09 -19.61
N LYS A 91 -5.83 5.38 -19.73
CA LYS A 91 -4.90 6.47 -20.06
C LYS A 91 -3.66 6.48 -19.15
N ILE A 92 -3.79 6.03 -17.90
CA ILE A 92 -2.68 5.85 -16.96
C ILE A 92 -1.51 5.07 -17.57
N LEU A 93 -1.79 4.03 -18.38
CA LEU A 93 -0.77 3.17 -19.00
C LEU A 93 0.08 3.92 -20.03
N SER A 94 -0.49 4.94 -20.67
CA SER A 94 0.24 5.78 -21.64
C SER A 94 0.99 6.94 -21.00
N ILE A 95 0.54 7.42 -19.84
CA ILE A 95 1.13 8.58 -19.16
C ILE A 95 2.18 8.14 -18.15
N CYS A 96 1.88 7.13 -17.34
CA CYS A 96 2.69 6.68 -16.23
C CYS A 96 2.62 5.14 -16.17
N PRO A 97 3.17 4.42 -17.16
CA PRO A 97 3.25 2.95 -17.12
C PRO A 97 4.06 2.50 -15.90
N TYR A 98 3.85 1.25 -15.46
CA TYR A 98 4.71 0.65 -14.45
C TYR A 98 6.18 0.69 -14.87
N GLU A 99 7.06 0.91 -13.90
CA GLU A 99 8.49 0.86 -14.10
C GLU A 99 9.01 -0.56 -13.87
N GLU A 100 10.01 -0.96 -14.64
CA GLU A 100 10.63 -2.28 -14.52
C GLU A 100 11.55 -2.32 -13.29
N LEU A 101 10.99 -2.75 -12.15
CA LEU A 101 11.70 -2.90 -10.87
C LEU A 101 11.95 -4.39 -10.60
N HIS A 102 13.03 -4.92 -11.14
CA HIS A 102 13.37 -6.33 -11.05
C HIS A 102 13.65 -6.78 -9.61
N HIS A 103 13.04 -7.90 -9.21
CA HIS A 103 13.21 -8.54 -7.90
C HIS A 103 12.91 -7.63 -6.70
N LEU A 104 12.11 -6.57 -6.89
CA LEU A 104 11.63 -5.70 -5.83
C LEU A 104 10.15 -6.01 -5.55
N PHE A 105 9.86 -6.54 -4.35
CA PHE A 105 8.49 -6.83 -3.94
C PHE A 105 7.88 -5.75 -3.05
N PHE A 106 8.68 -5.06 -2.24
CA PHE A 106 8.23 -3.90 -1.49
C PHE A 106 8.94 -2.68 -2.08
N GLY A 107 8.18 -1.69 -2.54
CA GLY A 107 8.70 -0.41 -3.02
C GLY A 107 8.15 0.00 -4.38
N GLU A 108 7.62 -0.93 -5.16
CA GLU A 108 6.89 -0.69 -6.39
C GLU A 108 5.62 0.15 -6.17
N GLU A 109 4.96 -0.03 -5.03
CA GLU A 109 3.78 0.74 -4.66
C GLU A 109 4.08 2.22 -4.41
N ILE A 110 5.11 2.52 -3.61
CA ILE A 110 5.53 3.91 -3.35
C ILE A 110 6.15 4.54 -4.61
N SER A 111 6.85 3.74 -5.43
CA SER A 111 7.34 4.14 -6.76
C SER A 111 6.19 4.59 -7.66
N MET A 112 5.12 3.80 -7.75
CA MET A 112 3.95 4.14 -8.55
C MET A 112 3.24 5.38 -7.98
N ALA A 113 3.11 5.48 -6.66
CA ALA A 113 2.47 6.63 -6.00
C ALA A 113 3.16 7.96 -6.33
N VAL A 114 4.49 8.06 -6.16
CA VAL A 114 5.22 9.30 -6.45
C VAL A 114 5.19 9.65 -7.94
N ARG A 115 5.28 8.65 -8.82
CA ARG A 115 5.22 8.86 -10.28
C ARG A 115 3.84 9.34 -10.73
N LEU A 116 2.76 8.74 -10.22
CA LEU A 116 1.39 9.20 -10.50
C LEU A 116 1.18 10.63 -9.99
N TYR A 117 1.68 10.91 -8.79
CA TYR A 117 1.60 12.24 -8.21
C TYR A 117 2.26 13.29 -9.11
N THR A 118 3.49 13.06 -9.57
CA THR A 118 4.20 14.03 -10.43
C THR A 118 3.55 14.22 -11.81
N HIS A 119 2.86 13.19 -12.32
CA HIS A 119 2.04 13.27 -13.52
C HIS A 119 0.65 13.89 -13.30
N GLY A 120 0.34 14.39 -12.11
CA GLY A 120 -0.93 15.06 -11.82
C GLY A 120 -2.12 14.11 -11.63
N PHE A 121 -1.89 12.86 -11.24
CA PHE A 121 -2.96 11.94 -10.84
C PHE A 121 -3.28 12.03 -9.35
N ASP A 122 -4.56 12.03 -9.01
CA ASP A 122 -5.03 12.01 -7.63
C ASP A 122 -5.49 10.59 -7.25
N LEU A 123 -5.07 10.14 -6.06
CA LEU A 123 -5.43 8.83 -5.55
C LEU A 123 -6.55 8.97 -4.51
N TYR A 124 -7.46 8.01 -4.52
CA TYR A 124 -8.56 7.97 -3.56
C TYR A 124 -8.82 6.54 -3.08
N ALA A 125 -9.12 6.39 -1.79
CA ALA A 125 -9.78 5.18 -1.29
C ALA A 125 -11.28 5.27 -1.59
N PRO A 126 -11.89 4.27 -2.25
CA PRO A 126 -13.33 4.26 -2.44
C PRO A 126 -14.04 4.09 -1.09
N PRO A 127 -15.31 4.50 -0.93
CA PRO A 127 -16.02 4.33 0.35
C PRO A 127 -16.21 2.84 0.72
N GLN A 128 -16.38 1.99 -0.30
CA GLN A 128 -16.57 0.55 -0.14
C GLN A 128 -15.54 -0.28 -0.90
N SER A 129 -15.14 -1.39 -0.27
CA SER A 129 -14.39 -2.47 -0.90
C SER A 129 -15.26 -3.25 -1.87
N VAL A 130 -14.69 -3.61 -3.02
CA VAL A 130 -15.37 -4.40 -4.06
C VAL A 130 -14.84 -5.84 -4.16
N CYS A 131 -13.78 -6.14 -3.42
CA CYS A 131 -13.16 -7.46 -3.37
C CYS A 131 -12.50 -7.69 -2.01
N TYR A 132 -12.19 -8.95 -1.72
CA TYR A 132 -11.46 -9.41 -0.53
C TYR A 132 -10.21 -10.17 -0.97
N HIS A 133 -9.19 -10.20 -0.12
CA HIS A 133 -7.93 -10.89 -0.38
C HIS A 133 -7.67 -11.99 0.64
N LEU A 134 -7.20 -13.16 0.18
CA LEU A 134 -6.72 -14.22 1.08
C LEU A 134 -5.26 -13.92 1.43
N TRP A 135 -5.06 -13.14 2.50
CA TRP A 135 -3.72 -12.72 2.93
C TRP A 135 -2.88 -13.89 3.45
N SER A 136 -3.51 -14.86 4.12
CA SER A 136 -2.81 -16.05 4.61
C SER A 136 -2.28 -16.88 3.43
N ARG A 137 -0.97 -17.12 3.41
CA ARG A 137 -0.31 -17.92 2.39
C ARG A 137 0.02 -19.34 2.87
N ASN A 138 -0.26 -19.68 4.13
CA ASN A 138 0.12 -20.96 4.76
C ASN A 138 -0.41 -22.21 4.05
N HIS A 139 -1.42 -22.06 3.20
CA HIS A 139 -2.03 -23.13 2.44
C HIS A 139 -1.30 -23.46 1.12
N ARG A 140 -0.30 -22.66 0.71
CA ARG A 140 0.41 -22.84 -0.55
C ARG A 140 1.90 -22.46 -0.45
N PRO A 141 2.75 -23.01 -1.33
CA PRO A 141 4.08 -22.47 -1.51
C PRO A 141 4.02 -21.03 -2.03
N ILE A 142 5.03 -20.23 -1.69
CA ILE A 142 5.21 -18.87 -2.18
C ILE A 142 6.46 -18.81 -3.03
N PHE A 143 6.56 -17.84 -3.94
CA PHE A 143 7.74 -17.66 -4.79
C PHE A 143 9.05 -17.79 -4.00
N GLN A 144 9.15 -17.13 -2.84
CA GLN A 144 10.34 -17.15 -1.97
C GLN A 144 10.67 -18.53 -1.39
N THR A 145 9.67 -19.39 -1.17
CA THR A 145 9.87 -20.78 -0.70
C THR A 145 10.01 -21.77 -1.86
N ASP A 146 9.46 -21.44 -3.05
CA ASP A 146 9.54 -22.27 -4.26
C ASP A 146 10.91 -22.20 -4.94
N ILE A 147 11.72 -21.14 -4.70
CA ILE A 147 13.10 -21.08 -5.22
C ILE A 147 14.07 -21.96 -4.39
N GLY A 148 13.60 -22.61 -3.32
CA GLY A 148 14.45 -23.41 -2.44
C GLY A 148 14.31 -24.91 -2.67
N GLU A 149 15.01 -25.47 -3.68
CA GLU A 149 15.56 -26.85 -3.66
C GLU A 149 16.33 -27.27 -4.93
N SER A 150 16.46 -26.43 -5.97
CA SER A 150 17.48 -26.68 -7.00
C SER A 150 18.80 -26.07 -6.57
N SER A 151 19.80 -26.91 -6.37
CA SER A 151 21.23 -26.62 -6.15
C SER A 151 21.91 -25.87 -7.31
N ALA A 152 21.26 -24.83 -7.85
CA ALA A 152 21.68 -24.07 -9.02
C ALA A 152 22.10 -22.65 -8.62
N ASP A 153 23.38 -22.57 -8.25
CA ASP A 153 24.28 -21.40 -8.31
C ASP A 153 24.02 -20.23 -7.35
N ASP A 154 24.92 -20.08 -6.37
CA ASP A 154 25.09 -18.86 -5.56
C ASP A 154 25.17 -17.58 -6.41
N CYS A 155 25.67 -17.68 -7.66
CA CYS A 155 25.76 -16.55 -8.59
C CYS A 155 24.38 -16.05 -9.07
N ASN A 156 23.35 -16.90 -9.09
CA ASN A 156 21.98 -16.49 -9.42
C ASN A 156 21.37 -15.69 -8.26
N ASN A 157 21.62 -16.10 -7.02
CA ASN A 157 21.18 -15.34 -5.83
C ASN A 157 21.85 -13.97 -5.76
N GLU A 158 23.17 -13.90 -6.02
CA GLU A 158 23.88 -12.62 -6.08
C GLU A 158 23.34 -11.72 -7.20
N LYS A 159 23.08 -12.27 -8.39
CA LYS A 159 22.47 -11.54 -9.50
C LYS A 159 21.09 -10.97 -9.12
N TYR A 160 20.22 -11.76 -8.50
CA TYR A 160 18.88 -11.32 -8.13
C TYR A 160 18.90 -10.27 -7.02
N GLU A 161 19.76 -10.42 -6.01
CA GLU A 161 19.92 -9.38 -4.99
C GLU A 161 20.51 -8.10 -5.61
N ASN A 162 21.47 -8.20 -6.54
CA ASN A 162 21.99 -7.03 -7.25
C ASN A 162 20.88 -6.30 -8.04
N LEU A 163 19.98 -7.02 -8.71
CA LEU A 163 18.83 -6.42 -9.39
C LEU A 163 17.85 -5.76 -8.40
N ALA A 164 17.62 -6.38 -7.24
CA ALA A 164 16.79 -5.81 -6.18
C ALA A 164 17.43 -4.54 -5.58
N VAL A 165 18.75 -4.51 -5.41
CA VAL A 165 19.52 -3.34 -4.96
C VAL A 165 19.38 -2.19 -5.96
N ILE A 166 19.56 -2.45 -7.26
CA ILE A 166 19.39 -1.44 -8.32
C ILE A 166 17.96 -0.89 -8.31
N SER A 167 16.96 -1.77 -8.24
CA SER A 167 15.55 -1.38 -8.20
C SER A 167 15.23 -0.55 -6.96
N ARG A 168 15.78 -0.90 -5.80
CA ARG A 168 15.59 -0.16 -4.54
C ARG A 168 16.26 1.22 -4.59
N ASP A 169 17.48 1.32 -5.10
CA ASP A 169 18.14 2.61 -5.32
C ASP A 169 17.32 3.46 -6.29
N ARG A 170 16.80 2.86 -7.36
CA ARG A 170 15.91 3.55 -8.31
C ARG A 170 14.69 4.13 -7.60
N VAL A 171 14.01 3.36 -6.75
CA VAL A 171 12.89 3.86 -5.93
C VAL A 171 13.32 4.97 -4.98
N PHE A 172 14.49 4.86 -4.36
CA PHE A 172 15.01 5.92 -3.51
C PHE A 172 15.26 7.23 -4.28
N GLN A 173 15.92 7.17 -5.44
CA GLN A 173 16.15 8.34 -6.29
C GLN A 173 14.83 8.96 -6.80
N GLN A 174 13.82 8.14 -7.11
CA GLN A 174 12.47 8.60 -7.44
C GLN A 174 11.88 9.46 -6.31
N LEU A 175 11.99 9.01 -5.06
CA LEU A 175 11.45 9.73 -3.90
C LEU A 175 12.19 11.03 -3.61
N LEU A 176 13.46 11.13 -4.01
CA LEU A 176 14.24 12.36 -3.98
C LEU A 176 14.00 13.28 -5.18
N GLY A 177 13.31 12.79 -6.23
CA GLY A 177 13.09 13.53 -7.47
C GLY A 177 14.32 13.60 -8.38
N ASN A 178 15.29 12.70 -8.21
CA ASN A 178 16.57 12.67 -8.92
C ASN A 178 16.54 11.76 -10.17
N VAL A 179 15.38 11.59 -10.81
CA VAL A 179 15.19 10.62 -11.90
C VAL A 179 14.42 11.20 -13.06
N ASP A 180 14.68 10.62 -14.23
CA ASP A 180 13.89 10.84 -15.44
C ASP A 180 12.56 10.06 -15.41
N GLY A 181 11.62 10.46 -16.27
CA GLY A 181 10.31 9.79 -16.43
C GLY A 181 9.25 10.25 -15.43
N PHE A 182 9.47 11.37 -14.75
CA PHE A 182 8.49 12.03 -13.90
C PHE A 182 7.65 13.03 -14.69
N GLY A 183 6.42 13.28 -14.21
CA GLY A 183 5.61 14.36 -14.72
C GLY A 183 6.09 15.72 -14.22
N THR A 184 5.63 16.79 -14.86
CA THR A 184 5.99 18.17 -14.53
C THR A 184 4.88 18.92 -13.80
N ILE A 185 3.81 18.24 -13.37
CA ILE A 185 2.63 18.88 -12.77
C ILE A 185 2.84 19.10 -11.27
N ARG A 186 3.48 18.14 -10.59
CA ARG A 186 3.87 18.21 -9.17
C ARG A 186 5.24 17.58 -8.99
N THR A 187 5.88 17.83 -7.85
CA THR A 187 7.25 17.39 -7.56
C THR A 187 7.30 16.25 -6.54
N ALA A 188 8.41 15.50 -6.52
CA ALA A 188 8.67 14.48 -5.51
C ALA A 188 8.77 15.07 -4.09
N SER A 189 9.31 16.29 -3.98
CA SER A 189 9.39 17.02 -2.72
C SER A 189 8.01 17.37 -2.17
N GLU A 190 7.10 17.85 -3.03
CA GLU A 190 5.69 18.06 -2.65
C GLU A 190 5.00 16.76 -2.24
N PHE A 191 5.29 15.64 -2.92
CA PHE A 191 4.80 14.33 -2.53
C PHE A 191 5.27 13.93 -1.12
N ALA A 192 6.57 14.05 -0.84
CA ALA A 192 7.15 13.74 0.47
C ALA A 192 6.56 14.62 1.58
N ASN A 193 6.39 15.92 1.32
CA ASN A 193 5.78 16.87 2.24
C ASN A 193 4.30 16.53 2.51
N ALA A 194 3.53 16.20 1.47
CA ALA A 194 2.13 15.80 1.60
C ALA A 194 1.98 14.48 2.38
N LEU A 195 2.93 13.55 2.21
CA LEU A 195 2.98 12.30 2.96
C LEU A 195 3.55 12.49 4.38
N ARG A 196 4.19 13.62 4.66
CA ARG A 196 4.90 13.92 5.93
C ARG A 196 5.97 12.89 6.26
N VAL A 197 6.78 12.55 5.25
CA VAL A 197 7.88 11.59 5.35
C VAL A 197 9.16 12.24 4.85
N ASP A 198 10.18 12.27 5.70
CA ASP A 198 11.55 12.62 5.30
C ASP A 198 12.27 11.36 4.84
N PHE A 199 12.28 11.13 3.52
CA PHE A 199 12.95 9.99 2.91
C PHE A 199 14.47 10.03 3.05
N THR A 200 15.08 11.21 3.24
CA THR A 200 16.55 11.30 3.42
C THR A 200 16.99 10.82 4.78
N LYS A 201 16.14 11.03 5.80
CA LYS A 201 16.40 10.61 7.18
C LYS A 201 15.65 9.35 7.59
N PHE A 202 14.79 8.83 6.72
CA PHE A 202 13.88 7.71 6.99
C PHE A 202 12.98 7.98 8.22
N ILE A 203 12.45 9.19 8.31
CA ILE A 203 11.58 9.64 9.41
C ILE A 203 10.15 9.81 8.90
N ILE A 204 9.20 9.24 9.64
CA ILE A 204 7.77 9.45 9.46
C ILE A 204 7.31 10.40 10.57
N GLU A 205 6.70 11.54 10.23
CA GLU A 205 6.16 12.45 11.25
C GLU A 205 5.02 11.77 12.04
N GLU A 206 4.86 12.12 13.31
CA GLU A 206 3.90 11.45 14.22
C GLU A 206 2.47 11.42 13.66
N ASN A 207 2.02 12.50 13.01
CA ASN A 207 0.67 12.59 12.44
C ASN A 207 0.55 12.11 10.98
N ALA A 208 1.64 11.60 10.38
CA ALA A 208 1.65 11.08 9.02
C ALA A 208 0.90 9.74 8.93
N VAL A 209 1.00 8.92 9.98
CA VAL A 209 0.38 7.58 10.07
C VAL A 209 -1.16 7.62 10.09
N ASP A 210 -1.72 8.80 10.37
CA ASP A 210 -3.13 9.13 10.39
C ASP A 210 -3.57 9.99 9.21
N VAL A 211 -2.68 10.21 8.22
CA VAL A 211 -2.92 11.06 7.03
C VAL A 211 -3.47 12.45 7.38
N GLY A 212 -3.05 13.00 8.52
CA GLY A 212 -3.49 14.29 9.02
C GLY A 212 -4.88 14.32 9.67
N LEU A 213 -5.52 13.16 9.86
CA LEU A 213 -6.74 13.00 10.65
C LEU A 213 -6.40 12.76 12.14
N ASP A 214 -7.38 12.96 13.01
CA ASP A 214 -7.24 12.57 14.41
C ASP A 214 -7.20 11.03 14.54
N PRO A 215 -6.34 10.42 15.37
CA PRO A 215 -6.27 8.97 15.53
C PRO A 215 -7.61 8.29 15.88
N THR A 216 -8.51 9.00 16.57
CA THR A 216 -9.88 8.53 16.88
C THR A 216 -10.80 8.47 15.66
N SER A 217 -10.35 8.99 14.51
CA SER A 217 -11.08 8.90 13.24
C SER A 217 -11.02 7.51 12.62
N PHE A 218 -10.17 6.62 13.14
CA PHE A 218 -9.99 5.28 12.65
C PHE A 218 -10.53 4.26 13.64
N VAL A 219 -11.05 3.16 13.11
CA VAL A 219 -11.45 2.01 13.94
C VAL A 219 -10.23 1.53 14.72
N ALA A 220 -10.39 1.37 16.03
CA ALA A 220 -9.32 0.86 16.89
C ALA A 220 -8.86 -0.51 16.39
N SER A 221 -7.54 -0.67 16.23
CA SER A 221 -6.93 -1.98 16.00
C SER A 221 -7.28 -2.88 17.19
N GLN A 222 -8.07 -3.93 16.99
CA GLN A 222 -8.34 -4.88 18.06
C GLN A 222 -7.06 -5.70 18.28
N THR A 223 -6.41 -5.49 19.43
CA THR A 223 -5.43 -6.44 19.97
C THR A 223 -6.22 -7.49 20.75
N VAL A 224 -6.36 -8.70 20.20
CA VAL A 224 -6.79 -9.83 21.03
C VAL A 224 -5.60 -10.33 21.82
N GLU A 225 -5.68 -10.20 23.15
CA GLU A 225 -4.74 -10.85 24.05
C GLU A 225 -4.81 -12.37 23.86
N PRO A 226 -3.67 -13.07 23.74
CA PRO A 226 -3.66 -14.51 23.66
C PRO A 226 -4.19 -15.09 24.98
N SER A 227 -5.31 -15.81 24.93
CA SER A 227 -5.77 -16.63 26.03
C SER A 227 -4.62 -17.56 26.46
N THR A 228 -4.23 -17.46 27.72
CA THR A 228 -3.11 -18.16 28.33
C THR A 228 -3.23 -19.68 28.18
N SER A 229 -2.48 -20.26 27.23
CA SER A 229 -1.85 -21.59 27.33
C SER A 229 -1.36 -22.09 25.96
N THR A 230 -0.25 -21.56 25.45
CA THR A 230 0.77 -22.36 24.75
C THR A 230 2.00 -21.53 24.45
N SER A 231 3.17 -22.10 24.78
CA SER A 231 4.48 -21.49 24.59
C SER A 231 4.95 -21.66 23.14
N SER A 232 4.89 -20.58 22.36
CA SER A 232 5.69 -20.41 21.13
C SER A 232 5.55 -18.96 20.66
N SER A 233 6.70 -18.32 20.40
CA SER A 233 6.89 -16.88 20.24
C SER A 233 6.38 -16.29 18.91
N GLU A 234 5.15 -16.60 18.48
CA GLU A 234 4.71 -16.32 17.11
C GLU A 234 3.25 -15.84 16.98
N VAL A 235 2.69 -15.18 18.00
CA VAL A 235 1.32 -14.65 17.91
C VAL A 235 1.23 -13.26 18.54
N LEU A 236 1.49 -12.21 17.77
CA LEU A 236 1.09 -10.85 18.12
C LEU A 236 0.69 -10.05 16.86
N GLU A 237 -0.51 -9.48 16.93
CA GLU A 237 -1.17 -8.51 16.04
C GLU A 237 -1.84 -9.01 14.75
N THR A 238 -3.08 -9.52 14.84
CA THR A 238 -4.07 -9.34 13.75
C THR A 238 -5.50 -9.51 14.27
N ILE A 239 -6.17 -8.45 14.70
CA ILE A 239 -7.63 -8.34 14.52
C ILE A 239 -7.99 -6.99 13.89
N LEU A 240 -8.02 -7.07 12.56
CA LEU A 240 -8.94 -6.43 11.61
C LEU A 240 -8.53 -6.76 10.15
N GLY A 241 -7.50 -7.59 9.92
CA GLY A 241 -7.03 -7.89 8.55
C GLY A 241 -6.49 -6.66 7.81
N ILE A 242 -6.17 -5.61 8.55
CA ILE A 242 -5.79 -4.28 8.05
C ILE A 242 -4.26 -4.10 7.93
N VAL A 243 -3.47 -4.96 8.59
CA VAL A 243 -2.03 -5.03 8.35
C VAL A 243 -1.80 -6.11 7.31
N ALA A 244 -1.38 -5.72 6.11
CA ALA A 244 -0.73 -6.62 5.16
C ALA A 244 0.67 -6.96 5.70
N ASP A 245 0.73 -7.61 6.87
CA ASP A 245 1.98 -8.18 7.36
C ASP A 245 2.13 -9.52 6.67
N ASN A 246 2.79 -9.48 5.50
CA ASN A 246 3.41 -10.66 4.94
C ASN A 246 4.51 -11.07 5.93
N GLN A 247 4.16 -11.88 6.93
CA GLN A 247 5.14 -12.72 7.61
C GLN A 247 5.64 -13.77 6.61
N ALA A 248 6.51 -13.34 5.71
CA ALA A 248 7.54 -14.16 5.11
C ALA A 248 8.85 -13.72 5.77
N SER A 249 9.23 -14.47 6.80
CA SER A 249 10.60 -14.59 7.31
C SER A 249 11.42 -13.29 7.46
N ASP A 250 11.34 -12.68 8.63
CA ASP A 250 12.43 -11.87 9.19
C ASP A 250 13.57 -12.76 9.76
N LYS A 251 13.66 -14.01 9.27
CA LYS A 251 14.75 -14.96 9.51
C LYS A 251 15.68 -14.91 8.31
N GLN A 252 16.87 -14.34 8.57
CA GLN A 252 18.09 -14.36 7.76
C GLN A 252 17.89 -14.08 6.26
N PHE A 253 18.32 -12.90 5.81
CA PHE A 253 19.40 -12.70 4.83
C PHE A 253 19.82 -11.23 4.90
#